data_AF-A0A4R8LZ71-F1
#
_entry.id   AF-A0A4R8LZ71-F1
#
_cell.length_a   1.000
_cell.length_b   1.000
_cell.length_c   1.000
_cell.angle_alpha   90.00
_cell.angle_beta   90.00
_cell.angle_gamma   90.00
#
_symmetry.space_group_name_H-M   'P 1'
#
loop_
_entity.id
_entity.type
_entity.pdbx_description
1 polymer ?
#
loop_
_entity_poly.entity_id
_entity_poly.type
_entity_poly.pdbx_seq_one_letter_code
_entity_poly.pdbx_strand_id
1 'polypeptide(L)' 'MRTVKVQQFTEEDEEFFELGDEAEVMVTDEEWRQLEEAQEIIWIDRLGGFYCVVE' A
#
# COMPACT_ATOMS: atom_id res chain seq x y z
N MET A 1 -0.53 -12.74 9.99
CA MET A 1 -1.14 -12.34 8.70
C MET A 1 -2.51 -11.76 8.97
N ARG A 2 -2.85 -10.62 8.35
CA ARG A 2 -4.11 -9.88 8.56
C ARG A 2 -4.59 -9.27 7.24
N THR A 3 -5.88 -9.06 7.08
CA THR A 3 -6.44 -8.34 5.92
C THR A 3 -6.55 -6.86 6.24
N VAL A 4 -6.12 -6.02 5.31
CA VAL A 4 -6.11 -4.55 5.43
C VAL A 4 -6.66 -3.93 4.16
N LYS A 5 -7.34 -2.79 4.31
CA LYS A 5 -7.83 -2.00 3.19
C LYS A 5 -6.77 -0.98 2.79
N VAL A 6 -6.39 -0.96 1.52
CA VAL A 6 -5.32 -0.12 0.99
C VAL A 6 -5.75 0.57 -0.29
N GLN A 7 -5.21 1.76 -0.56
CA GLN A 7 -5.24 2.39 -1.87
C GLN A 7 -3.96 2.03 -2.62
N GLN A 8 -4.08 1.54 -3.85
CA GLN A 8 -2.94 1.22 -4.72
C GLN A 8 -2.55 2.43 -5.56
N PHE A 9 -1.25 2.57 -5.82
CA PHE A 9 -0.67 3.62 -6.66
C PHE A 9 0.32 3.05 -7.68
N THR A 10 0.48 3.78 -8.78
CA THR A 10 1.62 3.66 -9.71
C THR A 10 2.48 4.90 -9.64
N GLU A 11 3.78 4.77 -9.92
CA GLU A 11 4.74 5.88 -9.96
C GLU A 11 5.11 6.15 -11.42
N GLU A 12 4.81 7.35 -11.90
CA GLU A 12 5.20 7.85 -13.23
C GLU A 12 5.82 9.24 -13.08
N ASP A 13 7.00 9.47 -13.68
CA ASP A 13 7.69 10.77 -13.64
C ASP A 13 7.87 11.36 -12.22
N GLU A 14 8.19 10.50 -11.22
CA GLU A 14 8.33 10.87 -9.79
C GLU A 14 7.03 11.33 -9.11
N GLU A 15 5.86 11.11 -9.74
CA GLU A 15 4.53 11.37 -9.19
C GLU A 15 3.75 10.05 -8.96
N PHE A 16 2.95 10.00 -7.88
CA PHE A 16 2.10 8.85 -7.57
C PHE A 16 0.67 9.07 -8.06
N PHE A 17 0.14 8.09 -8.79
CA PHE A 17 -1.22 8.09 -9.32
C PHE A 17 -2.04 6.94 -8.74
N GLU A 18 -3.23 7.25 -8.23
CA GLU A 18 -4.17 6.25 -7.71
C GLU A 18 -4.59 5.26 -8.80
N LEU A 19 -4.52 3.97 -8.48
CA LEU A 19 -4.98 2.89 -9.34
C LEU A 19 -6.30 2.33 -8.83
N GLY A 20 -7.36 2.50 -9.62
CA GLY A 20 -8.66 1.88 -9.36
C GLY A 20 -9.25 2.23 -8.00
N ASP A 21 -10.13 1.35 -7.51
CA ASP A 21 -10.74 1.45 -6.19
C ASP A 21 -9.85 0.83 -5.10
N GLU A 22 -10.16 1.16 -3.85
CA GLU A 22 -9.53 0.58 -2.66
C GLU A 22 -9.60 -0.96 -2.67
N ALA A 23 -8.50 -1.61 -2.28
CA ALA A 23 -8.35 -3.05 -2.30
C ALA A 23 -8.17 -3.63 -0.90
N GLU A 24 -8.70 -4.84 -0.67
CA GLU A 24 -8.39 -5.62 0.53
C GLU A 24 -7.23 -6.57 0.23
N VAL A 25 -6.11 -6.39 0.93
CA VAL A 25 -4.91 -7.21 0.77
C VAL A 25 -4.55 -7.91 2.08
N MET A 26 -4.07 -9.15 2.00
CA MET A 26 -3.53 -9.84 3.17
C MET A 26 -2.07 -9.42 3.37
N VAL A 27 -1.70 -8.93 4.54
CA VAL A 27 -0.33 -8.50 4.92
C VAL A 27 0.27 -9.33 6.04
N THR A 28 1.59 -9.48 6.01
CA THR A 28 2.35 -9.99 7.16
C THR A 28 2.39 -8.92 8.26
N ASP A 29 2.76 -9.32 9.47
CA ASP A 29 2.82 -8.38 10.60
C ASP A 29 3.94 -7.34 10.43
N GLU A 30 5.01 -7.68 9.70
CA GLU A 30 6.09 -6.73 9.37
C GLU A 30 5.61 -5.67 8.36
N GLU A 31 4.90 -6.08 7.30
CA GLU A 31 4.37 -5.14 6.31
C GLU A 31 3.23 -4.30 6.86
N TRP A 32 2.44 -4.87 7.77
CA TRP A 32 1.49 -4.09 8.53
C TRP A 32 2.19 -3.00 9.34
N ARG A 33 3.30 -3.33 10.01
CA ARG A 33 4.07 -2.33 10.75
C ARG A 33 4.61 -1.25 9.81
N GLN A 34 5.13 -1.63 8.64
CA GLN A 34 5.57 -0.68 7.62
C GLN A 34 4.43 0.24 7.17
N LEU A 35 3.23 -0.31 6.92
CA LEU A 35 2.04 0.45 6.53
C LEU A 35 1.54 1.41 7.63
N GLU A 36 1.56 1.01 8.90
CA GLU A 36 1.15 1.88 10.02
C GLU A 36 2.19 2.96 10.35
N GLU A 37 3.48 2.66 10.22
CA GLU A 37 4.55 3.61 10.50
C GLU A 37 4.74 4.62 9.35
N ALA A 38 4.29 4.27 8.15
CA ALA A 38 4.39 5.13 6.98
C ALA A 38 3.39 6.30 7.08
N GLN A 39 3.91 7.52 6.97
CA GLN A 39 3.11 8.74 6.78
C GLN A 39 2.85 9.01 5.29
N GLU A 40 3.32 8.12 4.42
CA GLU A 40 3.37 8.27 2.96
C GLU A 40 3.17 6.92 2.25
N ILE A 41 3.06 6.96 0.93
CA ILE A 41 2.90 5.78 0.08
C ILE A 41 4.17 4.92 0.14
N ILE A 42 4.02 3.61 0.38
CA ILE A 42 5.15 2.68 0.45
C ILE A 42 5.07 1.58 -0.61
N TRP A 43 6.23 1.14 -1.09
CA TRP A 43 6.33 -0.02 -1.96
C TRP A 43 6.38 -1.30 -1.14
N ILE A 44 5.54 -2.27 -1.48
CA ILE A 44 5.54 -3.60 -0.86
C ILE A 44 5.90 -4.64 -1.91
N ASP A 45 7.13 -5.17 -1.84
CA ASP A 45 7.74 -6.05 -2.85
C ASP A 45 6.82 -7.21 -3.27
N ARG A 46 6.24 -7.96 -2.31
CA ARG A 46 5.38 -9.10 -2.62
C ARG A 46 4.03 -8.74 -3.26
N LEU A 47 3.62 -7.46 -3.18
CA LEU A 47 2.36 -6.96 -3.75
C LEU A 47 2.58 -6.25 -5.09
N GLY A 48 3.83 -6.06 -5.51
CA GLY A 48 4.17 -5.54 -6.84
C GLY A 48 3.58 -4.16 -7.12
N GLY A 49 3.68 -3.23 -6.18
CA GLY A 49 3.13 -1.88 -6.33
C GLY A 49 3.25 -1.03 -5.07
N PHE A 50 2.80 0.22 -5.18
CA PHE A 50 2.82 1.19 -4.10
C PHE A 50 1.45 1.25 -3.41
N TYR A 51 1.43 1.36 -2.08
CA TYR A 51 0.22 1.27 -1.29
C TYR A 51 0.23 2.25 -0.10
N CYS A 52 -0.97 2.66 0.32
CA CYS A 52 -1.22 3.41 1.54
C CYS A 52 -2.44 2.84 2.26
N VAL A 53 -2.47 2.91 3.60
CA VAL A 53 -3.65 2.52 4.39
C VAL A 53 -4.77 3.53 4.17
N VAL A 54 -5.99 3.04 4.01
CA VAL A 54 -7.19 3.89 3.93
C VAL A 54 -7.78 4.01 5.34
N GLU A 55 -7.97 5.24 5.83
CA GLU A 55 -8.64 5.53 7.12
C GLU A 55 -10.15 5.32 7.09
#